data_AF-A0A818SM78-F1
#
_entry.id   AF-A0A818SM78-F1
#
_cell.length_a   1.000
_cell.length_b   1.000
_cell.length_c   1.000
_cell.angle_alpha   90.00
_cell.angle_beta   90.00
_cell.angle_gamma   90.00
#
_symmetry.space_group_name_H-M   'P 1'
#
loop_
_entity.id
_entity.type
_entity.pdbx_description
1 polymer ?
#
loop_
_entity_poly.entity_id
_entity_poly.type
_entity_poly.pdbx_seq_one_letter_code
_entity_poly.pdbx_strand_id
1 'polypeptide(L)'
;MMFFLTTKSSCEKMKNILEELNRSDPNIIIHWKGEKSVDYIDITTTIDIPNFKATVYRKLAAQPYILSFHSSHSPHIMRNIPYSAAFRAMRICSHSDDLREELDKIRVMLLLNKYPPTFIDQQMARFYQDLTEKKSSDTLLGKEHKEYRERVLDEQ
;
A
#
# COMPACT_ATOMS: atom_id res chain seq x y z
N MET A 1 20.24 -7.88 2.65
CA MET A 1 19.42 -6.91 1.89
C MET A 1 18.31 -7.68 1.21
N MET A 2 17.06 -7.22 1.27
CA MET A 2 15.91 -7.91 0.67
C MET A 2 15.46 -7.14 -0.58
N PHE A 3 15.22 -7.87 -1.67
CA PHE A 3 14.77 -7.30 -2.93
C PHE A 3 13.42 -7.89 -3.30
N PHE A 4 12.54 -7.05 -3.84
CA PHE A 4 11.28 -7.45 -4.45
C PHE A 4 11.42 -7.34 -5.97
N LEU A 5 11.08 -8.42 -6.69
CA LEU A 5 11.23 -8.54 -8.14
C LEU A 5 9.96 -9.13 -8.73
N THR A 6 9.45 -8.49 -9.79
CA THR A 6 8.34 -8.99 -10.60
C THR A 6 8.83 -9.25 -12.02
N THR A 7 8.48 -10.39 -12.60
CA THR A 7 8.88 -10.73 -13.98
C THR A 7 7.73 -11.37 -14.74
N LYS A 8 7.67 -11.13 -16.06
CA LYS A 8 6.79 -11.85 -16.98
C LYS A 8 7.39 -13.16 -17.48
N SER A 9 8.62 -13.48 -17.08
CA SER A 9 9.33 -14.71 -17.48
C SER A 9 8.74 -15.94 -16.79
N SER A 10 8.92 -17.12 -17.40
CA SER A 10 8.55 -18.38 -16.75
C SER A 10 9.32 -18.58 -15.45
N CYS A 11 8.71 -19.28 -14.50
CA CYS A 11 9.32 -19.57 -13.22
C CYS A 11 10.66 -20.31 -13.39
N GLU A 12 10.72 -21.30 -14.28
CA GLU A 12 11.94 -22.07 -14.57
C GLU A 12 13.10 -21.18 -15.05
N LYS A 13 12.83 -20.27 -15.99
CA LYS A 13 13.86 -19.36 -16.49
C LYS A 13 14.41 -18.48 -15.36
N MET A 14 13.55 -18.00 -14.46
CA MET A 14 13.97 -17.18 -13.34
C MET A 14 14.79 -17.96 -12.32
N LYS A 15 14.45 -19.23 -12.07
CA LYS A 15 15.24 -20.11 -11.19
C LYS A 15 16.66 -20.29 -11.71
N ASN A 16 16.82 -20.58 -13.00
CA ASN A 16 18.13 -20.76 -13.62
C ASN A 16 19.01 -19.50 -13.47
N ILE A 17 18.44 -18.32 -13.71
CA ILE A 17 19.16 -17.05 -13.53
C ILE A 17 19.62 -16.86 -12.09
N LEU A 18 18.75 -17.14 -11.10
CA LEU A 18 19.08 -16.99 -9.68
C LEU A 18 20.15 -17.98 -9.23
N GLU A 19 20.14 -19.20 -9.78
CA GLU A 19 21.18 -20.20 -9.52
C GLU A 19 22.52 -19.82 -10.14
N GLU A 20 22.53 -19.26 -11.35
CA GLU A 20 23.75 -18.74 -11.99
C GLU A 20 24.35 -17.58 -11.19
N LEU A 21 23.52 -16.64 -10.72
CA LEU A 21 23.97 -15.52 -9.89
C LEU A 21 24.60 -15.99 -8.57
N ASN A 22 24.05 -17.03 -7.95
CA ASN A 22 24.61 -17.65 -6.75
C ASN A 22 25.98 -18.29 -6.95
N ARG A 23 26.37 -18.58 -8.19
CA ARG A 23 27.69 -19.13 -8.52
C ARG A 23 28.73 -18.04 -8.78
N SER A 24 28.31 -16.78 -8.98
CA SER A 24 29.20 -15.71 -9.43
C SER A 24 30.18 -15.23 -8.36
N ASP A 25 29.77 -15.21 -7.08
CA ASP A 25 30.62 -14.76 -5.98
C ASP A 25 30.47 -15.72 -4.79
N PRO A 26 31.57 -16.32 -4.29
CA PRO A 26 31.50 -17.30 -3.21
C PRO A 26 31.06 -16.70 -1.86
N ASN A 27 31.09 -15.37 -1.70
CA ASN A 27 30.70 -14.68 -0.47
C ASN A 27 29.23 -14.19 -0.50
N ILE A 28 28.55 -14.28 -1.64
CA ILE A 28 27.18 -13.78 -1.80
C ILE A 28 26.23 -14.95 -2.06
N ILE A 29 25.31 -15.19 -1.12
CA ILE A 29 24.26 -16.19 -1.25
C ILE A 29 22.90 -15.49 -1.35
N ILE A 30 22.19 -15.74 -2.43
CA ILE A 30 20.86 -15.23 -2.74
C ILE A 30 19.85 -16.32 -2.38
N HIS A 31 19.05 -16.03 -1.35
CA HIS A 31 17.85 -16.79 -1.04
C HIS A 31 16.66 -16.17 -1.76
N TRP A 32 15.86 -17.00 -2.42
CA TRP A 32 14.67 -16.57 -3.15
C TRP A 32 13.48 -17.46 -2.83
N LYS A 33 12.28 -16.87 -2.95
CA LYS A 33 11.00 -17.57 -2.78
C LYS A 33 10.04 -17.08 -3.85
N GLY A 34 9.56 -17.99 -4.69
CA GLY A 34 8.60 -17.68 -5.75
C GLY A 34 7.19 -18.05 -5.30
N GLU A 35 6.34 -17.05 -5.09
CA GLU A 35 4.94 -17.24 -4.70
C GLU A 35 4.01 -16.39 -5.59
N LYS A 36 2.72 -16.75 -5.61
CA LYS A 36 1.68 -15.96 -6.30
C LYS A 36 1.35 -14.66 -5.58
N SER A 37 1.68 -14.58 -4.29
CA SER A 37 1.53 -13.40 -3.46
C SER A 37 2.76 -13.27 -2.58
N VAL A 38 3.21 -12.04 -2.34
CA VAL A 38 4.35 -11.77 -1.46
C VAL A 38 4.15 -10.49 -0.69
N ASP A 39 4.49 -10.56 0.58
CA ASP A 39 4.46 -9.44 1.51
C ASP A 39 5.83 -8.75 1.54
N TYR A 40 5.84 -7.45 1.28
CA TYR A 40 7.04 -6.62 1.35
C TYR A 40 6.74 -5.27 2.00
N ILE A 41 7.39 -5.04 3.15
CA ILE A 41 7.20 -3.86 4.01
C ILE A 41 5.72 -3.71 4.41
N ASP A 42 4.96 -2.91 3.67
CA ASP A 42 3.57 -2.57 3.96
C ASP A 42 2.63 -2.91 2.79
N ILE A 43 3.12 -3.69 1.83
CA ILE A 43 2.40 -4.03 0.61
C ILE A 43 2.37 -5.55 0.47
N THR A 44 1.20 -6.09 0.20
CA THR A 44 1.01 -7.45 -0.31
C THR A 44 0.73 -7.33 -1.80
N THR A 45 1.65 -7.84 -2.62
CA THR A 45 1.49 -7.89 -4.07
C THR A 45 1.07 -9.28 -4.49
N THR A 46 -0.06 -9.40 -5.17
CA THR A 46 -0.63 -10.64 -5.68
C THR A 46 -0.69 -10.61 -7.19
N ILE A 47 -0.40 -11.74 -7.83
CA ILE A 47 -0.53 -11.90 -9.28
C ILE A 47 -2.02 -12.01 -9.62
N ASP A 48 -2.53 -11.06 -10.41
CA ASP A 48 -3.92 -11.00 -10.87
C ASP A 48 -3.93 -10.82 -12.38
N ILE A 49 -3.75 -11.94 -13.09
CA ILE A 49 -3.41 -11.99 -14.53
C ILE A 49 -4.41 -11.14 -15.35
N PRO A 50 -3.95 -10.20 -16.20
CA PRO A 50 -2.57 -9.96 -16.64
C PRO A 50 -1.75 -8.99 -15.75
N ASN A 51 -2.35 -8.45 -14.70
CA ASN A 51 -1.82 -7.39 -13.87
C ASN A 51 -1.32 -7.89 -12.49
N PHE A 52 -0.89 -6.95 -11.66
CA PHE A 52 -0.62 -7.18 -10.25
C PHE A 52 -1.63 -6.41 -9.42
N LYS A 53 -2.12 -7.07 -8.37
CA LYS A 53 -2.98 -6.48 -7.36
C LYS A 53 -2.14 -6.16 -6.12
N ALA A 54 -2.11 -4.90 -5.72
CA ALA A 54 -1.46 -4.48 -4.49
C ALA A 54 -2.50 -4.13 -3.41
N THR A 55 -2.23 -4.56 -2.18
CA THR A 55 -3.06 -4.30 -0.99
C THR A 55 -2.17 -3.98 0.21
N VAL A 56 -2.73 -3.38 1.26
CA VAL A 56 -1.93 -3.02 2.45
C VAL A 56 -1.64 -4.25 3.30
N TYR A 57 -0.36 -4.57 3.45
CA TYR A 57 0.09 -5.63 4.34
C TYR A 57 0.18 -5.11 5.79
N ARG A 58 -0.29 -5.92 6.74
CA ARG A 58 -0.06 -5.73 8.18
C ARG A 58 0.40 -7.03 8.78
N LYS A 59 1.52 -6.98 9.51
CA LYS A 59 1.97 -8.13 10.31
C LYS A 59 0.90 -8.47 11.35
N LEU A 60 0.68 -9.76 11.60
CA LEU A 60 -0.29 -10.22 12.62
C LEU A 60 0.01 -9.67 14.02
N ALA A 61 1.29 -9.47 14.34
CA ALA A 61 1.73 -8.87 15.60
C ALA A 61 1.65 -7.34 15.61
N ALA A 62 1.34 -6.69 14.48
CA ALA A 62 1.22 -5.24 14.42
C ALA A 62 -0.07 -4.83 15.14
N GLN A 63 0.09 -4.34 16.36
CA GLN A 63 -1.00 -3.71 17.08
C GLN A 63 -1.43 -2.42 16.34
N PRO A 64 -2.72 -2.05 16.40
CA PRO A 64 -3.25 -0.85 15.73
C PRO A 64 -2.85 0.42 16.49
N TYR A 65 -1.60 0.53 16.92
CA TYR A 65 -1.10 1.67 17.67
C TYR A 65 -0.74 2.79 16.71
N ILE A 66 -1.65 3.75 16.65
CA ILE A 66 -1.32 5.10 16.20
C ILE A 66 -1.29 5.99 17.44
N LEU A 67 -0.94 7.25 17.22
CA LEU A 67 -0.94 8.23 18.29
C LEU A 67 -2.36 8.39 18.87
N SER A 68 -2.52 8.33 20.19
CA SER A 68 -3.83 8.56 20.83
C SER A 68 -4.28 10.01 20.68
N PHE A 69 -5.59 10.21 20.50
CA PHE A 69 -6.20 11.54 20.40
C PHE A 69 -5.96 12.43 21.63
N HIS A 70 -5.82 11.83 22.82
CA HIS A 70 -5.56 12.54 24.07
C HIS A 70 -4.08 12.78 24.37
N SER A 71 -3.19 12.39 23.47
CA SER A 71 -1.77 12.66 23.68
C SER A 71 -1.46 14.16 23.57
N SER A 72 -0.42 14.61 24.24
CA SER A 72 0.00 16.02 24.29
C SER A 72 0.72 16.51 23.02
N HIS A 73 0.17 16.17 21.85
CA HIS A 73 0.67 16.64 20.57
C HIS A 73 -0.26 17.69 19.99
N SER A 74 0.29 18.54 19.14
CA SER A 74 -0.49 19.62 18.54
C SER A 74 -1.69 19.11 17.71
N PRO A 75 -2.79 19.87 17.62
CA PRO A 75 -3.99 19.46 16.90
C PRO A 75 -3.77 19.15 15.41
N HIS A 76 -2.79 19.80 14.76
CA HIS A 76 -2.52 19.57 13.35
C HIS A 76 -1.99 18.14 13.08
N ILE A 77 -1.25 17.55 14.03
CA ILE A 77 -0.77 16.17 13.94
C ILE A 77 -1.94 15.19 14.02
N MET A 78 -2.84 15.39 15.00
CA MET A 78 -4.05 14.57 15.13
C MET A 78 -4.90 14.62 13.87
N ARG A 79 -5.02 15.81 13.27
CA ARG A 79 -5.75 16.02 12.03
C ARG A 79 -5.12 15.31 10.85
N ASN A 80 -3.79 15.28 10.78
CA ASN A 80 -3.07 14.72 9.65
C ASN A 80 -3.00 13.19 9.67
N ILE A 81 -3.13 12.54 10.83
CA ILE A 81 -3.06 11.08 10.96
C ILE A 81 -4.13 10.36 10.13
N PRO A 82 -5.45 10.65 10.27
CA PRO A 82 -6.48 10.03 9.44
C PRO A 82 -6.24 10.25 7.94
N TYR A 83 -5.93 11.49 7.58
CA TYR A 83 -5.70 11.90 6.19
C TYR A 83 -4.52 11.15 5.57
N SER A 84 -3.37 11.13 6.25
CA SER A 84 -2.15 10.48 5.76
C SER A 84 -2.31 8.96 5.68
N ALA A 85 -3.06 8.36 6.61
CA ALA A 85 -3.37 6.93 6.57
C ALA A 85 -4.24 6.58 5.35
N ALA A 86 -5.32 7.32 5.11
CA ALA A 86 -6.18 7.15 3.94
C ALA A 86 -5.40 7.37 2.63
N PHE A 87 -4.55 8.39 2.61
CA PHE A 87 -3.71 8.70 1.46
C PHE A 87 -2.71 7.58 1.13
N ARG A 88 -2.10 7.00 2.16
CA ARG A 88 -1.22 5.84 2.01
C ARG A 88 -1.98 4.61 1.49
N ALA A 89 -3.17 4.33 2.01
CA ALA A 89 -4.01 3.25 1.51
C ALA A 89 -4.33 3.42 0.02
N MET A 90 -4.69 4.64 -0.40
CA MET A 90 -4.96 4.95 -1.81
C MET A 90 -3.76 4.68 -2.73
N ARG A 91 -2.55 5.02 -2.27
CA ARG A 91 -1.32 4.77 -3.05
C ARG A 91 -0.98 3.28 -3.17
N ILE A 92 -1.34 2.48 -2.17
CA ILE A 92 -1.01 1.05 -2.15
C ILE A 92 -2.07 0.22 -2.87
N CYS A 93 -3.35 0.49 -2.62
CA CYS A 93 -4.43 -0.31 -3.15
C CYS A 93 -4.62 -0.08 -4.66
N SER A 94 -4.58 -1.19 -5.42
CA SER A 94 -4.84 -1.16 -6.86
C SER A 94 -6.34 -0.98 -7.16
N HIS A 95 -7.22 -1.65 -6.41
CA HIS A 95 -8.67 -1.64 -6.67
C HIS A 95 -9.43 -0.80 -5.63
N SER A 96 -10.60 -0.30 -6.06
CA SER A 96 -11.51 0.50 -5.23
C SER A 96 -12.07 -0.28 -4.04
N ASP A 97 -12.40 -1.55 -4.23
CA ASP A 97 -12.98 -2.40 -3.18
C ASP A 97 -11.98 -2.65 -2.04
N ASP A 98 -10.72 -2.94 -2.39
CA ASP A 98 -9.65 -3.11 -1.38
C ASP A 98 -9.37 -1.79 -0.64
N LEU A 99 -9.43 -0.66 -1.35
CA LEU A 99 -9.29 0.65 -0.74
C LEU A 99 -10.41 0.92 0.25
N ARG A 100 -11.66 0.56 -0.09
CA ARG A 100 -12.80 0.73 0.80
C ARG A 100 -12.64 -0.09 2.08
N GLU A 101 -12.30 -1.38 1.95
CA GLU A 101 -12.04 -2.25 3.10
C GLU A 101 -10.91 -1.70 3.97
N GLU A 102 -9.87 -1.17 3.34
CA GLU A 102 -8.73 -0.58 4.03
C GLU A 102 -9.07 0.72 4.78
N LEU A 103 -9.93 1.57 4.21
CA LEU A 103 -10.43 2.77 4.88
C LEU A 103 -11.31 2.41 6.09
N ASP A 104 -12.10 1.34 6.01
CA ASP A 104 -12.86 0.83 7.14
C ASP A 104 -11.95 0.33 8.27
N LYS A 105 -10.87 -0.39 7.93
CA LYS A 105 -9.83 -0.79 8.91
C LYS A 105 -9.17 0.42 9.57
N ILE A 106 -8.85 1.47 8.80
CA ILE A 106 -8.29 2.72 9.32
C ILE A 106 -9.28 3.40 10.28
N ARG A 107 -10.57 3.43 9.95
CA ARG A 107 -11.62 3.97 10.82
C ARG A 107 -11.67 3.23 12.16
N VAL A 108 -11.66 1.90 12.14
CA VAL A 108 -11.63 1.08 13.37
C VAL A 108 -10.38 1.38 14.19
N MET A 109 -9.20 1.44 13.55
CA MET A 109 -7.95 1.80 14.21
C MET A 109 -8.01 3.18 14.89
N LEU A 110 -8.58 4.19 14.24
CA LEU A 110 -8.75 5.53 14.82
C LEU A 110 -9.67 5.52 16.04
N LEU A 111 -10.78 4.79 15.97
CA LEU A 111 -11.71 4.65 17.10
C LEU A 111 -11.05 3.96 18.30
N LEU A 112 -10.25 2.92 18.08
CA LEU A 112 -9.49 2.25 19.13
C LEU A 112 -8.51 3.22 19.83
N ASN A 113 -7.97 4.20 19.11
CA ASN A 113 -7.07 5.23 19.62
C ASN A 113 -7.78 6.50 20.14
N LYS A 114 -9.08 6.40 20.41
CA LYS A 114 -9.93 7.42 21.06
C LYS A 114 -10.17 8.67 20.22
N TYR A 115 -10.05 8.58 18.90
CA TYR A 115 -10.47 9.68 18.02
C TYR A 115 -12.01 9.81 18.03
N PRO A 116 -12.56 11.02 18.18
CA PRO A 116 -14.01 11.24 18.10
C PRO A 116 -14.56 10.86 16.72
N PRO A 117 -15.71 10.17 16.61
CA PRO A 117 -16.28 9.77 15.32
C PRO A 117 -16.48 10.94 14.35
N THR A 118 -17.02 12.05 14.84
CA THR A 118 -17.25 13.27 14.04
C THR A 118 -15.94 13.86 13.51
N PHE A 119 -14.86 13.79 14.29
CA PHE A 119 -13.53 14.23 13.86
C PHE A 119 -12.98 13.35 12.74
N ILE A 120 -13.15 12.03 12.86
CA ILE A 120 -12.75 11.07 11.82
C ILE A 120 -13.52 11.38 10.52
N ASP A 121 -14.85 11.51 10.61
CA ASP A 121 -15.71 11.78 9.45
C ASP A 121 -15.31 13.08 8.74
N GLN A 122 -14.99 14.14 9.49
CA GLN A 122 -14.50 15.39 8.92
C GLN A 122 -13.19 15.22 8.14
N GLN A 123 -12.23 14.43 8.66
CA GLN A 123 -10.96 14.23 7.97
C GLN A 123 -11.10 13.29 6.77
N MET A 124 -11.97 12.29 6.85
CA MET A 124 -12.30 11.43 5.72
C MET A 124 -13.03 12.20 4.61
N ALA A 125 -13.98 13.07 4.96
CA ALA A 125 -14.66 13.95 4.01
C ALA A 125 -13.67 14.84 3.26
N ARG A 126 -12.70 15.43 3.97
CA ARG A 126 -11.60 16.18 3.35
C ARG A 126 -10.81 15.32 2.36
N PHE A 127 -10.45 14.09 2.74
CA PHE A 127 -9.75 13.17 1.85
C PHE A 127 -10.56 12.87 0.57
N TYR A 128 -11.87 12.63 0.68
CA TYR A 128 -12.74 12.39 -0.48
C TYR A 128 -12.93 13.61 -1.37
N GLN A 129 -13.02 14.81 -0.78
CA GLN A 129 -13.04 16.06 -1.54
C GLN A 129 -11.77 16.20 -2.37
N ASP A 130 -10.60 16.05 -1.73
CA ASP A 130 -9.31 16.11 -2.41
C ASP A 130 -9.18 15.03 -3.50
N LEU A 131 -9.76 13.85 -3.32
CA LEU A 131 -9.75 12.77 -4.32
C LEU A 131 -10.63 13.09 -5.53
N THR A 132 -11.78 13.71 -5.30
CA THR A 132 -12.77 14.04 -6.35
C THR A 132 -12.34 15.26 -7.15
N GLU A 133 -11.71 16.22 -6.49
CA GLU A 133 -11.04 17.32 -7.18
C GLU A 133 -9.78 16.77 -7.87
N LYS A 134 -9.72 16.83 -9.22
CA LYS A 134 -8.58 16.37 -10.05
C LYS A 134 -7.18 16.89 -9.64
N LYS A 135 -7.08 17.73 -8.61
CA LYS A 135 -5.83 18.18 -8.00
C LYS A 135 -5.01 17.05 -7.37
N SER A 136 -5.61 15.99 -6.85
CA SER A 136 -4.88 14.96 -6.08
C SER A 136 -4.19 13.92 -6.96
N SER A 137 -4.84 13.43 -8.01
CA SER A 137 -4.23 12.44 -8.91
C SER A 137 -3.09 13.04 -9.75
N ASP A 138 -3.23 14.27 -10.25
CA ASP A 138 -2.17 14.93 -11.06
C ASP A 138 -1.00 15.50 -10.23
N THR A 139 -1.22 15.85 -8.96
CA THR A 139 -0.17 16.44 -8.11
C THR A 139 0.57 15.40 -7.26
N LEU A 140 -0.05 14.25 -6.99
CA LEU A 140 0.44 13.30 -5.98
C LEU A 140 0.82 11.92 -6.54
N LEU A 141 0.36 11.61 -7.75
CA LEU A 141 0.85 10.48 -8.53
C LEU A 141 1.74 11.10 -9.62
N GLY A 142 2.97 10.60 -9.78
CA GLY A 142 3.77 11.00 -10.93
C GLY A 142 2.98 10.74 -12.22
N LYS A 143 3.22 11.51 -13.29
CA LYS A 143 2.50 11.36 -14.58
C LYS A 143 2.40 9.88 -15.02
N GLU A 144 3.46 9.11 -14.82
CA GLU A 144 3.52 7.68 -15.13
C GLU A 144 2.57 6.80 -14.29
N HIS A 145 2.34 7.14 -13.02
CA HIS A 145 1.43 6.40 -12.15
C HIS A 145 -0.04 6.72 -12.47
N LYS A 146 -0.34 7.91 -13.01
CA LYS A 146 -1.67 8.22 -13.56
C LYS A 146 -1.93 7.41 -14.83
N GLU A 147 -0.99 7.39 -15.77
CA GLU A 147 -1.07 6.57 -16.99
C GLU A 147 -1.13 5.06 -16.71
N TYR A 148 -0.47 4.58 -15.64
CA TYR A 148 -0.63 3.21 -15.17
C TYR A 148 -2.04 2.94 -14.63
N ARG A 149 -2.57 3.85 -13.80
CA ARG A 149 -3.92 3.70 -13.23
C ARG A 149 -5.02 3.76 -14.29
N GLU A 150 -4.94 4.68 -15.25
CA GLU A 150 -5.90 4.77 -16.35
C GLU A 150 -5.90 3.48 -17.19
N ARG A 151 -4.72 2.93 -17.51
CA ARG A 151 -4.61 1.64 -18.23
C ARG A 151 -5.16 0.43 -17.46
N VAL A 152 -5.03 0.43 -16.13
CA VAL A 152 -5.41 -0.73 -15.29
C VAL A 152 -6.85 -0.65 -14.81
N LEU A 153 -7.41 0.55 -14.65
CA LEU A 153 -8.75 0.77 -14.10
C LEU A 153 -9.82 1.04 -15.17
N ASP A 154 -9.47 1.55 -16.35
CA ASP A 154 -10.44 1.85 -17.42
C ASP A 154 -10.53 0.73 -18.50
N GLU A 155 -9.85 -0.41 -18.32
CA GLU A 155 -10.01 -1.61 -19.17
C GLU A 155 -11.09 -2.59 -18.64
N GLN A 156 -12.21 -2.07 -18.10
CA GLN A 156 -13.43 -2.85 -17.85
C GLN A 156 -14.61 -2.34 -18.67
#